data_AF-A0A431IVT0-F1
#
_entry.id   AF-A0A431IVT0-F1
#
_cell.length_a   1.000
_cell.length_b   1.000
_cell.length_c   1.000
_cell.angle_alpha   90.00
_cell.angle_beta   90.00
_cell.angle_gamma   90.00
#
_symmetry.space_group_name_H-M   'P 1'
#
loop_
_entity.id
_entity.type
_entity.pdbx_description
1 polymer ?
#
loop_
_entity_poly.entity_id
_entity_poly.type
_entity_poly.pdbx_seq_one_letter_code
_entity_poly.pdbx_strand_id
1 'polypeptide(L)'
;MNKNIITLAILLCSTASSYAMTAIDLDKHDFTCNQVRLTQKSSEAEITDNCYNVKTYHRQNGIEGRNPSRLQGGGADITQITTPAQEIVLDKIRFYDDKHRELICIFEHNMIKKCKAEIKKEQTSEKPE
;
A
#
# COMPACT_ATOMS: atom_id res chain seq x y z
N MET A 1 -53.47 -15.18 -14.44
CA MET A 1 -52.50 -15.05 -13.32
C MET A 1 -51.28 -15.88 -13.68
N ASN A 2 -50.17 -15.20 -13.96
CA ASN A 2 -49.20 -15.62 -14.96
C ASN A 2 -48.05 -16.38 -14.28
N LYS A 3 -47.89 -17.67 -14.59
CA LYS A 3 -46.91 -18.60 -13.96
C LYS A 3 -45.44 -18.34 -14.36
N ASN A 4 -45.15 -17.28 -15.12
CA ASN A 4 -43.83 -17.09 -15.75
C ASN A 4 -42.95 -16.03 -15.08
N ILE A 5 -43.36 -15.48 -13.93
CA ILE A 5 -42.64 -14.36 -13.29
C ILE A 5 -41.64 -14.82 -12.21
N ILE A 6 -41.64 -16.10 -11.82
CA ILE A 6 -40.83 -16.57 -10.68
C ILE A 6 -39.39 -16.97 -11.08
N THR A 7 -39.10 -17.14 -12.37
CA THR A 7 -37.80 -17.70 -12.82
C THR A 7 -36.70 -16.68 -13.10
N LEU A 8 -36.96 -15.36 -12.97
CA LEU A 8 -36.01 -14.31 -13.40
C LEU A 8 -35.28 -13.58 -12.25
N ALA A 9 -35.36 -14.08 -11.02
CA ALA A 9 -34.83 -13.37 -9.84
C ALA A 9 -33.47 -13.87 -9.31
N ILE A 10 -32.86 -14.91 -9.90
CA ILE A 10 -31.68 -15.59 -9.30
C ILE A 10 -30.36 -15.25 -10.02
N LEU A 11 -30.37 -14.49 -11.13
CA LEU A 11 -29.16 -14.22 -11.92
C LEU A 11 -28.45 -12.89 -11.57
N LEU A 12 -28.45 -12.51 -10.30
CA LEU A 12 -27.59 -11.44 -9.78
C LEU A 12 -26.59 -12.00 -8.77
N CYS A 13 -25.91 -13.10 -9.13
CA CYS A 13 -24.62 -13.41 -8.53
C CYS A 13 -23.63 -12.36 -9.04
N SER A 14 -23.63 -11.20 -8.38
CA SER A 14 -22.60 -10.19 -8.51
C SER A 14 -21.25 -10.87 -8.33
N THR A 15 -20.52 -11.05 -9.43
CA THR A 15 -19.14 -11.51 -9.41
C THR A 15 -18.36 -10.42 -8.68
N ALA A 16 -18.16 -10.59 -7.38
CA ALA A 16 -17.18 -9.83 -6.64
C ALA A 16 -15.81 -10.23 -7.20
N SER A 17 -15.34 -9.49 -8.19
CA SER A 17 -14.02 -9.67 -8.75
C SER A 17 -13.01 -9.25 -7.67
N SER A 18 -12.36 -10.24 -7.07
CA SER A 18 -11.17 -10.00 -6.26
C SER A 18 -10.02 -9.67 -7.21
N TYR A 19 -9.71 -8.37 -7.34
CA TYR A 19 -8.52 -7.94 -8.06
C TYR A 19 -7.31 -8.07 -7.14
N ALA A 20 -6.31 -8.83 -7.57
CA ALA A 20 -5.06 -8.95 -6.85
C ALA A 20 -4.08 -7.88 -7.35
N MET A 21 -3.59 -7.03 -6.44
CA MET A 21 -2.51 -6.10 -6.77
C MET A 21 -1.23 -6.86 -7.08
N THR A 22 -0.60 -6.54 -8.20
CA THR A 22 0.65 -7.14 -8.64
C THR A 22 1.82 -6.23 -8.32
N ALA A 23 3.00 -6.81 -8.12
CA ALA A 23 4.23 -6.02 -8.04
C ALA A 23 4.52 -5.38 -9.39
N ILE A 24 4.87 -4.10 -9.38
CA ILE A 24 5.12 -3.33 -10.61
C ILE A 24 6.48 -2.66 -10.56
N ASP A 25 7.02 -2.43 -11.75
CA ASP A 25 8.20 -1.60 -11.94
C ASP A 25 7.76 -0.22 -12.44
N LEU A 26 7.83 0.80 -11.57
CA LEU A 26 7.38 2.16 -11.91
C LEU A 26 8.05 2.70 -13.17
N ASP A 27 9.31 2.34 -13.41
CA ASP A 27 10.07 2.84 -14.56
C ASP A 27 9.56 2.25 -15.90
N LYS A 28 8.79 1.15 -15.85
CA LYS A 28 8.21 0.47 -17.03
C LYS A 28 6.75 0.81 -17.29
N HIS A 29 6.14 1.61 -16.41
CA HIS A 29 4.75 2.01 -16.52
C HIS A 29 4.61 3.54 -16.59
N ASP A 30 3.44 4.00 -16.99
CA ASP A 30 3.10 5.40 -17.22
C ASP A 30 2.36 6.02 -16.02
N PHE A 31 2.77 5.68 -14.79
CA PHE A 31 2.18 6.27 -13.59
C PHE A 31 2.64 7.73 -13.45
N THR A 32 1.66 8.62 -13.26
CA THR A 32 1.90 10.07 -13.15
C THR A 32 1.09 10.63 -11.99
N CYS A 33 1.67 11.60 -11.27
CA CYS A 33 0.97 12.40 -10.27
C CYS A 33 1.16 13.86 -10.61
N ASN A 34 0.07 14.60 -10.81
CA ASN A 34 0.10 15.97 -11.29
C ASN A 34 0.98 16.14 -12.54
N GLN A 35 0.86 15.20 -13.49
CA GLN A 35 1.64 15.11 -14.73
C GLN A 35 3.14 14.81 -14.55
N VAL A 36 3.62 14.65 -13.31
CA VAL A 36 4.99 14.24 -13.02
C VAL A 36 5.05 12.71 -13.02
N ARG A 37 5.95 12.16 -13.83
CA ARG A 37 6.14 10.70 -13.93
C ARG A 37 6.74 10.14 -12.65
N LEU A 38 6.10 9.11 -12.11
CA LEU A 38 6.63 8.33 -11.00
C LEU A 38 7.71 7.37 -11.49
N THR A 39 8.77 7.25 -10.69
CA THR A 39 9.91 6.37 -10.96
C THR A 39 10.24 5.60 -9.68
N GLN A 40 11.10 4.59 -9.76
CA GLN A 40 11.61 3.91 -8.56
C GLN A 40 12.44 4.84 -7.65
N LYS A 41 12.83 6.01 -8.15
CA LYS A 41 13.58 7.02 -7.40
C LYS A 41 12.68 8.10 -6.78
N SER A 42 11.36 8.03 -7.00
CA SER A 42 10.45 9.01 -6.45
C SER A 42 10.51 9.02 -4.93
N SER A 43 10.58 10.21 -4.36
CA SER A 43 10.67 10.39 -2.90
C SER A 43 9.28 10.35 -2.24
N GLU A 44 9.26 10.19 -0.92
CA GLU A 44 8.03 10.37 -0.13
C GLU A 44 7.40 11.75 -0.40
N ALA A 45 8.20 12.81 -0.32
CA ALA A 45 7.73 14.19 -0.50
C ALA A 45 7.09 14.41 -1.89
N GLU A 46 7.75 13.92 -2.95
CA GLU A 46 7.19 13.98 -4.30
C GLU A 46 5.83 13.29 -4.41
N ILE A 47 5.65 12.16 -3.71
CA ILE A 47 4.37 11.43 -3.71
C ILE A 47 3.33 12.18 -2.88
N THR A 48 3.67 12.64 -1.68
CA THR A 48 2.73 13.33 -0.78
C THR A 48 2.25 14.66 -1.36
N ASP A 49 3.11 15.35 -2.10
CA ASP A 49 2.82 16.70 -2.60
C ASP A 49 2.06 16.69 -3.94
N ASN A 50 2.20 15.62 -4.73
CA ASN A 50 1.66 15.57 -6.10
C ASN A 50 0.54 14.55 -6.31
N CYS A 51 0.44 13.51 -5.48
CA CYS A 51 -0.53 12.42 -5.71
C CYS A 51 -1.85 12.61 -4.96
N TYR A 52 -2.89 11.90 -5.41
CA TYR A 52 -4.21 11.96 -4.80
C TYR A 52 -4.37 10.97 -3.63
N ASN A 53 -5.12 11.38 -2.60
CA ASN A 53 -5.56 10.54 -1.47
C ASN A 53 -4.41 9.78 -0.79
N VAL A 54 -3.29 10.46 -0.58
CA VAL A 54 -2.08 9.87 0.01
C VAL A 54 -2.32 9.50 1.47
N LYS A 55 -1.92 8.27 1.82
CA LYS A 55 -1.90 7.74 3.19
C LYS A 55 -0.53 7.14 3.49
N THR A 56 0.17 7.71 4.45
CA THR A 56 1.46 7.22 4.94
C THR A 56 1.27 6.28 6.13
N TYR A 57 2.14 5.28 6.22
CA TYR A 57 2.17 4.30 7.30
C TYR A 57 3.62 4.19 7.78
N HIS A 58 3.81 4.38 9.08
CA HIS A 58 5.12 4.30 9.72
C HIS A 58 5.20 3.05 10.61
N ARG A 59 6.37 2.44 10.66
CA ARG A 59 6.70 1.40 11.65
C ARG A 59 7.53 2.02 12.76
N GLN A 60 7.21 1.64 14.00
CA GLN A 60 8.08 1.90 15.14
C GLN A 60 9.09 0.77 15.22
N ASN A 61 10.36 1.08 14.99
CA ASN A 61 11.43 0.14 15.28
C ASN A 61 11.74 0.22 16.79
N GLY A 62 11.05 -0.59 17.57
CA GLY A 62 11.37 -0.86 18.97
C GLY A 62 11.82 -2.31 19.09
N ILE A 63 12.92 -2.57 19.80
CA ILE A 63 13.45 -3.92 20.02
C ILE A 63 12.32 -4.87 20.43
N GLU A 64 12.05 -5.88 19.59
CA GLU A 64 11.23 -7.03 19.97
C GLU A 64 11.89 -7.70 21.19
N GLY A 65 11.24 -7.65 22.36
CA GLY A 65 11.67 -8.47 23.49
C GLY A 65 11.54 -7.91 24.91
N ARG A 66 11.00 -6.72 25.15
CA ARG A 66 10.72 -6.30 26.55
C ARG A 66 9.26 -5.91 26.76
N ASN A 67 8.52 -6.88 27.29
CA ASN A 67 7.30 -6.63 28.05
C ASN A 67 7.65 -5.65 29.20
N PRO A 68 7.11 -4.41 29.25
CA PRO A 68 7.40 -3.47 30.34
C PRO A 68 6.74 -3.87 31.67
N SER A 69 6.04 -5.01 31.73
CA SER A 69 5.35 -5.48 32.93
C SER A 69 6.29 -6.27 33.83
N ARG A 70 7.15 -5.58 34.61
CA ARG A 70 7.56 -5.95 35.98
C ARG A 70 8.60 -4.97 36.53
N LEU A 71 8.13 -3.82 37.01
CA LEU A 71 8.80 -3.11 38.10
C LEU A 71 8.20 -3.59 39.40
N GLN A 72 8.81 -4.60 40.02
CA GLN A 72 8.63 -4.83 41.45
C GLN A 72 9.91 -5.44 42.04
N GLY A 73 10.64 -4.62 42.81
CA GLY A 73 11.56 -5.08 43.85
C GLY A 73 13.06 -4.95 43.57
N GLY A 74 13.68 -3.95 44.20
CA GLY A 74 14.90 -4.16 44.98
C GLY A 74 16.27 -4.08 44.28
N GLY A 75 16.93 -2.92 44.44
CA GLY A 75 18.36 -2.82 44.73
C GLY A 75 19.37 -3.52 43.81
N ALA A 76 19.72 -2.88 42.71
CA ALA A 76 21.06 -2.95 42.10
C ALA A 76 21.18 -1.74 41.17
N ASP A 77 22.38 -1.15 41.08
CA ASP A 77 22.70 0.03 40.29
C ASP A 77 21.91 0.08 38.97
N ILE A 78 21.09 1.13 38.84
CA ILE A 78 20.41 1.45 37.58
C ILE A 78 21.50 1.93 36.64
N THR A 79 22.16 0.99 35.96
CA THR A 79 22.73 1.27 34.65
C THR A 79 21.57 1.82 33.83
N GLN A 80 21.63 3.11 33.50
CA GLN A 80 20.77 3.71 32.48
C GLN A 80 21.02 2.92 31.19
N ILE A 81 20.27 1.85 31.00
CA ILE A 81 20.04 1.29 29.68
C ILE A 81 19.25 2.39 28.99
N THR A 82 19.94 3.28 28.28
CA THR A 82 19.32 4.16 27.30
C THR A 82 18.46 3.25 26.43
N THR A 83 17.15 3.32 26.64
CA THR A 83 16.19 2.71 25.74
C THR A 83 16.61 3.19 24.34
N PRO A 84 16.91 2.30 23.39
CA PRO A 84 17.26 2.74 22.05
C PRO A 84 16.12 3.64 21.58
N ALA A 85 16.48 4.81 21.07
CA ALA A 85 15.51 5.76 20.55
C ALA A 85 14.59 4.99 19.60
N GLN A 86 13.29 5.02 19.88
CA GLN A 86 12.31 4.40 19.00
C GLN A 86 12.34 5.18 17.69
N GLU A 87 12.97 4.61 16.67
CA GLU A 87 13.03 5.25 15.35
C GLU A 87 11.71 4.99 14.63
N ILE A 88 10.97 6.06 14.34
CA ILE A 88 9.77 6.02 13.51
C ILE A 88 10.24 6.09 12.07
N VAL A 89 10.07 5.00 11.32
CA VAL A 89 10.52 4.89 9.93
C VAL A 89 9.31 4.78 9.02
N LEU A 90 9.34 5.47 7.88
CA LEU A 90 8.34 5.27 6.82
C LEU A 90 8.39 3.82 6.32
N ASP A 91 7.24 3.16 6.34
CA ASP A 91 7.10 1.78 5.87
C ASP A 91 6.38 1.70 4.53
N LYS A 92 5.26 2.41 4.40
CA LYS A 92 4.38 2.27 3.24
C LYS A 92 3.65 3.57 2.93
N ILE A 93 3.42 3.83 1.65
CA ILE A 93 2.50 4.87 1.18
C ILE A 93 1.46 4.23 0.26
N ARG A 94 0.19 4.59 0.48
CA ARG A 94 -0.93 4.27 -0.41
C ARG A 94 -1.42 5.56 -1.05
N PHE A 95 -1.57 5.60 -2.37
CA PHE A 95 -1.98 6.78 -3.09
C PHE A 95 -2.63 6.42 -4.43
N TYR A 96 -3.12 7.43 -5.15
CA TYR A 96 -3.68 7.29 -6.49
C TYR A 96 -2.94 8.18 -7.47
N ASP A 97 -2.71 7.65 -8.67
CA ASP A 97 -2.14 8.40 -9.79
C ASP A 97 -3.22 9.26 -10.50
N ASP A 98 -2.81 10.02 -11.51
CA ASP A 98 -3.69 10.89 -12.30
C ASP A 98 -4.79 10.13 -13.05
N LYS A 99 -4.58 8.83 -13.30
CA LYS A 99 -5.57 7.93 -13.91
C LYS A 99 -6.44 7.21 -12.86
N HIS A 100 -6.38 7.63 -11.60
CA HIS A 100 -7.06 7.02 -10.46
C HIS A 100 -6.74 5.52 -10.26
N ARG A 101 -5.55 5.09 -10.69
CA ARG A 101 -5.02 3.76 -10.38
C ARG A 101 -4.45 3.80 -8.97
N GLU A 102 -4.79 2.80 -8.17
CA GLU A 102 -4.25 2.69 -6.81
C GLU A 102 -2.83 2.13 -6.83
N LEU A 103 -1.93 2.80 -6.10
CA LEU A 103 -0.58 2.33 -5.85
C LEU A 103 -0.34 2.17 -4.35
N ILE A 104 0.36 1.09 -4.01
CA ILE A 104 0.87 0.83 -2.67
C ILE A 104 2.38 0.60 -2.78
N CYS A 105 3.16 1.56 -2.30
CA CYS A 105 4.62 1.52 -2.32
C CYS A 105 5.17 1.30 -0.91
N ILE A 106 6.12 0.37 -0.80
CA ILE A 106 6.87 0.04 0.43
C ILE A 106 8.22 0.73 0.34
N PHE A 107 8.61 1.35 1.46
CA PHE A 107 9.86 2.08 1.60
C PHE A 107 10.87 1.33 2.45
N GLU A 108 12.14 1.47 2.10
CA GLU A 108 13.28 0.99 2.87
C GLU A 108 14.41 2.03 2.72
N HIS A 109 14.97 2.49 3.83
CA HIS A 109 15.95 3.58 3.86
C HIS A 109 15.51 4.83 3.06
N ASN A 110 14.25 5.23 3.22
CA ASN A 110 13.63 6.37 2.53
C ASN A 110 13.58 6.27 0.99
N MET A 111 13.79 5.07 0.44
CA MET A 111 13.65 4.79 -0.98
C MET A 111 12.54 3.79 -1.25
N ILE A 112 11.91 3.88 -2.42
CA ILE A 112 10.92 2.90 -2.87
C ILE A 112 11.63 1.55 -3.08
N LYS A 113 11.24 0.54 -2.29
CA LYS A 113 11.69 -0.84 -2.46
C LYS A 113 10.81 -1.60 -3.45
N LYS A 114 9.50 -1.37 -3.36
CA LYS A 114 8.50 -2.12 -4.12
C LYS A 114 7.20 -1.35 -4.20
N CYS A 115 6.63 -1.24 -5.40
CA CYS A 115 5.26 -0.78 -5.58
C CYS A 115 4.36 -1.92 -6.07
N LYS A 116 3.09 -1.82 -5.71
CA LYS A 116 2.03 -2.67 -6.23
C LYS A 116 0.91 -1.82 -6.80
N ALA A 117 0.30 -2.29 -7.87
CA ALA A 117 -0.89 -1.68 -8.45
C ALA A 117 -1.83 -2.77 -9.00
N GLU A 118 -3.09 -2.41 -9.18
CA GLU A 118 -4.01 -3.22 -9.96
C GLU A 118 -3.80 -2.94 -11.44
N ILE A 119 -3.04 -3.79 -12.12
CA ILE A 119 -2.96 -3.73 -13.58
C ILE A 119 -4.10 -4.58 -14.13
N LYS A 120 -5.15 -3.93 -14.63
CA LYS A 120 -6.08 -4.59 -15.53
C LYS A 120 -5.26 -5.01 -16.75
N LYS A 121 -5.13 -6.33 -16.99
CA LYS A 121 -4.63 -6.79 -18.29
C LYS A 121 -5.48 -6.09 -19.33
N GLU A 122 -4.88 -5.23 -20.14
CA GLU A 122 -5.56 -4.74 -21.33
C GLU A 122 -6.05 -5.99 -22.06
N GLN A 123 -7.35 -6.07 -22.29
CA GLN A 123 -7.84 -7.01 -23.28
C GLN A 123 -7.22 -6.53 -24.57
N THR A 124 -6.13 -7.17 -25.00
CA THR A 124 -5.74 -7.14 -26.39
C THR A 124 -6.97 -7.65 -27.14
N SER A 125 -7.76 -6.73 -27.67
CA SER A 125 -8.76 -7.05 -28.67
C SER A 125 -7.95 -7.56 -29.86
N GLU A 126 -7.70 -8.87 -29.89
CA GLU A 126 -7.50 -9.58 -31.15
C GLU A 126 -8.75 -9.28 -31.97
N LYS A 127 -8.61 -8.29 -32.84
CA LYS A 127 -9.54 -8.03 -33.93
C LYS A 127 -9.60 -9.32 -34.73
N PRO A 128 -10.77 -9.98 -34.87
CA PRO A 128 -10.93 -11.04 -35.84
C PRO A 128 -10.81 -10.38 -37.23
N GLU A 129 -9.83 -10.80 -38.02
CA GLU A 129 -9.87 -10.70 -39.48
C GLU A 129 -10.81 -11.76 -40.06
#